data_AF-A0A0Z8JH91-F1
#
_entry.id   AF-A0A0Z8JH91-F1
#
_cell.length_a   1.000
_cell.length_b   1.000
_cell.length_c   1.000
_cell.angle_alpha   90.00
_cell.angle_beta   90.00
_cell.angle_gamma   90.00
#
_symmetry.space_group_name_H-M   'P 1'
#
loop_
_entity.id
_entity.type
_entity.pdbx_description
1 polymer ?
#
loop_
_entity_poly.entity_id
_entity_poly.type
_entity_poly.pdbx_seq_one_letter_code
_entity_poly.pdbx_strand_id
1 'polypeptide(L)' 'MRTAKTILTVIHERGKQNKPLERVYKLLFNRELYLIAYAKLYPNNGAMTKGVTEETIDGMSIQKNRYDY' A
#
# COMPACT_ATOMS: atom_id res chain seq x y z
N MET A 1 -13.24 -5.92 -10.38
CA MET A 1 -11.82 -5.75 -9.96
C MET A 1 -11.34 -7.06 -9.36
N ARG A 2 -10.08 -7.47 -9.59
CA ARG A 2 -9.51 -8.63 -8.88
C ARG A 2 -9.35 -8.28 -7.39
N THR A 3 -9.51 -9.25 -6.50
CA THR A 3 -9.32 -9.04 -5.05
C THR A 3 -7.85 -8.76 -4.73
N ALA A 4 -7.60 -8.05 -3.63
CA ALA A 4 -6.23 -7.81 -3.15
C ALA A 4 -5.44 -9.11 -2.96
N LYS A 5 -6.09 -10.17 -2.44
CA LYS A 5 -5.48 -11.50 -2.29
C LYS A 5 -4.95 -12.03 -3.63
N THR A 6 -5.76 -12.00 -4.68
CA THR A 6 -5.35 -12.47 -6.01
C THR A 6 -4.19 -11.62 -6.57
N ILE A 7 -4.23 -10.30 -6.37
CA ILE A 7 -3.16 -9.39 -6.82
C ILE A 7 -1.84 -9.71 -6.11
N LEU A 8 -1.87 -9.88 -4.78
CA LEU A 8 -0.70 -10.23 -3.99
C LEU A 8 -0.11 -11.60 -4.39
N THR A 9 -0.96 -12.60 -4.66
CA THR A 9 -0.49 -13.90 -5.17
C THR A 9 0.22 -13.75 -6.51
N VAL A 10 -0.32 -12.96 -7.45
CA VAL A 10 0.33 -12.73 -8.75
C VAL A 10 1.67 -12.02 -8.59
N ILE A 11 1.74 -11.01 -7.70
CA ILE A 11 3.00 -10.30 -7.40
C ILE A 11 4.04 -11.28 -6.85
N HIS A 12 3.65 -12.11 -5.88
CA HIS A 12 4.52 -13.10 -5.24
C HIS A 12 5.08 -14.12 -6.24
N GLU A 13 4.22 -14.71 -7.06
CA GLU A 13 4.63 -15.72 -8.04
C GLU A 13 5.50 -15.14 -9.16
N ARG A 14 5.27 -13.90 -9.59
CA ARG A 14 6.17 -13.23 -10.54
C ARG A 14 7.52 -12.90 -9.92
N GLY A 15 7.55 -12.48 -8.65
CA GLY A 15 8.78 -12.26 -7.89
C GLY A 15 9.64 -13.51 -7.81
N LYS A 16 9.05 -14.67 -7.47
CA LYS A 16 9.75 -15.97 -7.48
C LYS A 16 10.38 -16.32 -8.84
N GLN A 17 9.73 -15.91 -9.91
CA GLN A 17 10.17 -16.19 -11.29
C GLN A 17 11.10 -15.10 -11.85
N ASN A 18 11.46 -14.08 -11.06
CA ASN A 18 12.20 -12.89 -11.50
C ASN A 18 11.58 -12.23 -12.75
N LYS A 19 10.25 -12.27 -12.86
CA LYS A 19 9.52 -11.67 -13.98
C LYS A 19 9.13 -10.23 -13.65
N PRO A 20 9.19 -9.31 -14.62
CA PRO A 20 8.75 -7.94 -14.41
C PRO A 20 7.26 -7.90 -14.05
N LEU A 21 6.92 -6.91 -13.21
CA LEU A 21 5.55 -6.52 -12.92
C LEU A 21 5.16 -5.36 -13.83
N GLU A 22 4.00 -5.48 -14.45
CA GLU A 22 3.45 -4.46 -15.33
C GLU A 22 2.24 -3.79 -14.69
N ARG A 23 1.96 -2.54 -15.09
CA ARG A 23 0.76 -1.77 -14.68
C ARG A 23 0.63 -1.59 -13.15
N VAL A 24 1.76 -1.63 -12.44
CA VAL A 24 1.84 -1.49 -10.97
C VAL A 24 1.22 -0.19 -10.49
N TYR A 25 1.35 0.89 -11.28
CA TYR A 25 0.78 2.19 -10.96
C TYR A 25 -0.73 2.12 -10.66
N LYS A 26 -1.50 1.33 -11.40
CA LYS A 26 -2.95 1.16 -11.15
C LYS A 26 -3.25 0.44 -9.83
N LEU A 27 -2.32 -0.36 -9.34
CA LEU A 27 -2.47 -1.11 -8.08
C LEU A 27 -2.26 -0.21 -6.85
N LEU A 28 -1.50 0.87 -6.98
CA LEU A 28 -1.29 1.85 -5.91
C LEU A 28 -2.60 2.50 -5.44
N PHE A 29 -3.59 2.59 -6.34
CA PHE A 29 -4.91 3.17 -6.06
C PHE A 29 -5.95 2.14 -5.63
N ASN A 30 -5.57 0.87 -5.49
CA ASN A 30 -6.48 -0.15 -4.98
C ASN A 30 -6.63 0.01 -3.46
N ARG A 31 -7.81 0.48 -3.04
CA ARG A 31 -8.16 0.71 -1.63
C ARG A 31 -7.92 -0.51 -0.72
N GLU A 32 -8.20 -1.73 -1.20
CA GLU A 32 -8.03 -2.94 -0.39
C GLU A 32 -6.54 -3.24 -0.15
N LEU A 33 -5.69 -3.05 -1.17
CA LEU A 33 -4.23 -3.16 -1.02
C LEU A 33 -3.69 -2.10 -0.06
N TYR A 34 -4.20 -0.88 -0.14
CA TYR A 34 -3.84 0.21 0.76
C TYR A 34 -4.17 -0.14 2.23
N LEU A 35 -5.39 -0.62 2.50
CA LEU A 35 -5.80 -0.99 3.87
C LEU A 35 -4.96 -2.14 4.44
N ILE A 36 -4.63 -3.14 3.62
CA ILE A 36 -3.77 -4.26 4.03
C ILE A 36 -2.35 -3.75 4.36
N ALA A 37 -1.81 -2.84 3.54
CA ALA A 37 -0.50 -2.24 3.79
C ALA A 37 -0.51 -1.40 5.08
N TYR A 38 -1.53 -0.56 5.26
CA TYR A 38 -1.71 0.25 6.47
C TYR A 38 -1.78 -0.61 7.72
N ALA A 39 -2.62 -1.67 7.73
CA ALA A 39 -2.76 -2.57 8.87
C ALA A 39 -1.45 -3.31 9.23
N LYS A 40 -0.56 -3.54 8.26
CA LYS A 40 0.77 -4.14 8.49
C LYS A 40 1.81 -3.14 8.97
N LEU A 41 1.73 -1.89 8.52
CA LEU A 41 2.71 -0.86 8.86
C LEU A 41 2.40 -0.19 10.19
N TYR A 42 1.13 0.01 10.50
CA TYR A 42 0.64 0.66 11.72
C TYR A 42 1.24 0.10 13.03
N PRO A 43 1.38 -1.22 13.22
CA PRO A 43 1.91 -1.78 14.48
C PRO A 43 3.43 -1.66 14.64
N ASN A 44 4.17 -1.21 13.61
CA ASN A 44 5.62 -1.16 13.69
C ASN A 44 6.08 -0.02 14.62
N ASN A 45 7.04 -0.27 15.50
CA ASN A 45 7.56 0.70 16.49
C ASN A 45 8.05 2.03 15.89
N GLY A 46 8.27 2.12 14.58
CA GLY A 46 8.66 3.35 13.86
C GLY A 46 7.55 4.04 13.07
N ALA A 47 6.32 3.52 13.09
CA ALA A 47 5.18 4.04 12.32
C ALA A 47 4.73 5.44 12.79
N MET A 48 4.98 5.75 14.06
CA MET A 48 4.73 7.05 14.67
C MET A 48 5.95 7.98 14.64
N THR A 49 7.08 7.54 14.08
CA THR A 49 8.26 8.39 13.94
C THR A 49 7.99 9.40 12.83
N LYS A 50 8.15 10.69 13.14
CA LYS A 50 7.98 11.78 12.16
C LYS A 50 8.91 11.55 10.97
N GLY A 51 8.38 11.75 9.76
CA GLY A 51 9.18 11.75 8.55
C GLY A 51 10.02 13.03 8.41
N VAL A 52 10.46 13.33 7.19
CA VAL A 52 11.12 14.61 6.85
C VAL A 52 10.14 15.79 7.04
N THR A 53 8.85 15.51 7.03
CA THR A 53 7.77 16.40 7.48
C THR A 53 7.26 15.96 8.86
N GLU A 54 6.60 16.86 9.57
CA GLU A 54 5.96 16.58 10.87
C GLU A 54 4.83 15.52 10.82
N GLU A 55 4.52 14.99 9.63
CA GLU A 55 3.47 13.99 9.42
C GLU A 55 3.93 12.60 9.89
N THR A 56 3.09 11.98 10.73
CA THR A 56 3.16 10.56 11.09
C THR A 56 2.23 9.75 10.18
N ILE A 57 2.29 8.41 10.23
CA ILE A 57 1.37 7.54 9.46
C ILE A 57 -0.12 7.81 9.80
N ASP A 58 -0.43 8.40 10.96
CA ASP A 58 -1.78 8.89 11.29
C ASP A 58 -2.27 10.05 10.40
N GLY A 59 -1.36 10.79 9.75
CA GLY A 59 -1.69 11.78 8.73
C GLY A 59 -2.18 11.18 7.41
N MET A 60 -1.93 9.88 7.17
CA MET A 60 -2.48 9.12 6.04
C MET A 60 -3.89 8.62 6.34
N SER A 61 -4.83 9.54 6.56
CA SER A 61 -6.23 9.18 6.71
C SER A 61 -6.83 8.74 5.37
N ILE A 62 -7.81 7.84 5.39
CA ILE A 62 -8.64 7.46 4.21
C ILE A 62 -9.23 8.71 3.54
N GLN A 63 -9.43 9.78 4.32
CA GLN A 63 -9.98 11.05 3.88
C GLN A 63 -8.99 11.80 2.97
N LYS A 64 -7.70 11.85 3.30
CA LYS A 64 -6.66 12.48 2.45
C LYS A 64 -6.55 11.80 1.08
N ASN A 65 -6.54 10.47 1.05
CA ASN A 65 -6.56 9.68 -0.19
C ASN A 65 -7.78 9.91 -1.10
N ARG A 66 -8.87 10.51 -0.57
CA ARG A 66 -10.09 10.81 -1.34
C ARG A 66 -10.16 12.24 -1.86
N TYR A 67 -9.32 13.15 -1.37
CA TYR A 67 -9.37 14.57 -1.73
C TYR A 67 -8.15 15.06 -2.53
N ASP A 68 -7.09 14.26 -2.65
CA ASP A 68 -5.94 14.57 -3.52
C ASP A 68 -6.16 14.19 -5.01
N TYR A 69 -7.42 13.97 -5.42
CA TYR A 69 -7.86 13.76 -6.82
C TYR A 69 -9.21 14.42 -7.09
#